data_AF-A0A7S1M8R6-F1
#
_entry.id   AF-A0A7S1M8R6-F1
#
_cell.length_a   1.000
_cell.length_b   1.000
_cell.length_c   1.000
_cell.angle_alpha   90.00
_cell.angle_beta   90.00
_cell.angle_gamma   90.00
#
_symmetry.space_group_name_H-M   'P 1'
#
loop_
_entity.id
_entity.type
_entity.pdbx_description
1 polymer ?
#
loop_
_entity_poly.entity_id
_entity_poly.type
_entity_poly.pdbx_seq_one_letter_code
_entity_poly.pdbx_strand_id
1 'polypeptide(L)'
;TWDELVEAYVEQVRGLVDGGVDILMIDGIADSLNAKAAISAIDEHFGSLGRKRPPLLLGAQLQAGGRTPSGQSVEALCISLRHARPLSLGLCSTGAVELKAPSAALASQHAGWCGLCPGVEGKDPE
;
A
#
# COMPACT_ATOMS: atom_id res chain seq x y z
N THR A 1 10.92 8.77 12.98
CA THR A 1 11.61 9.46 11.87
C THR A 1 11.64 8.52 10.66
N TRP A 2 12.24 8.91 9.53
CA TRP A 2 12.37 7.99 8.38
C TRP A 2 13.17 6.73 8.76
N ASP A 3 14.34 6.90 9.37
CA ASP A 3 15.23 5.78 9.69
C ASP A 3 14.58 4.79 10.67
N GLU A 4 13.90 5.30 11.71
CA GLU A 4 13.16 4.48 12.68
C GLU A 4 12.04 3.65 12.01
N LEU A 5 11.36 4.21 11.01
CA LEU A 5 10.32 3.48 10.26
C LEU A 5 10.94 2.37 9.42
N VAL A 6 12.04 2.67 8.71
CA VAL A 6 12.73 1.67 7.90
C VAL A 6 13.23 0.52 8.77
N GLU A 7 13.88 0.80 9.89
CA GLU A 7 14.35 -0.22 10.83
C GLU A 7 13.20 -1.12 11.32
N ALA A 8 12.09 -0.52 11.75
CA ALA A 8 10.92 -1.26 12.20
C ALA A 8 10.30 -2.13 11.10
N TYR A 9 10.25 -1.63 9.85
CA TYR A 9 9.75 -2.42 8.73
C TYR A 9 10.71 -3.54 8.31
N VAL A 10 12.04 -3.36 8.43
CA VAL A 10 13.02 -4.41 8.14
C VAL A 10 12.81 -5.61 9.06
N GLU A 11 12.58 -5.35 10.36
CA GLU A 11 12.28 -6.42 11.33
C GLU A 11 11.01 -7.19 10.94
N GLN A 12 9.93 -6.48 10.59
CA GLN A 12 8.67 -7.10 10.16
C GLN A 12 8.84 -7.91 8.87
N VAL A 13 9.54 -7.37 7.88
CA VAL A 13 9.81 -8.05 6.61
C VAL A 13 10.59 -9.34 6.85
N ARG A 14 11.62 -9.31 7.69
CA ARG A 14 12.38 -10.51 8.04
C ARG A 14 11.47 -11.58 8.64
N GLY A 15 10.60 -11.23 9.58
CA GLY A 15 9.66 -12.17 10.19
C GLY A 15 8.74 -12.83 9.16
N LEU A 16 8.20 -12.04 8.22
CA LEU A 16 7.35 -12.56 7.14
C LEU A 16 8.13 -13.47 6.18
N VAL A 17 9.35 -13.08 5.81
CA VAL A 17 10.21 -13.85 4.90
C VAL A 17 10.65 -15.17 5.53
N ASP A 18 11.02 -15.16 6.81
CA ASP A 18 11.35 -16.37 7.58
C ASP A 18 10.13 -17.29 7.72
N GLY A 19 8.91 -16.71 7.75
CA GLY A 19 7.64 -17.43 7.69
C GLY A 19 7.29 -18.02 6.32
N GLY A 20 8.06 -17.72 5.27
CA GLY A 20 7.90 -18.34 3.95
C GLY A 20 6.77 -17.76 3.09
N VAL A 21 6.43 -16.47 3.25
CA VAL A 21 5.39 -15.83 2.42
C VAL A 21 5.79 -15.75 0.94
N ASP A 22 4.82 -15.97 0.04
CA ASP A 22 5.03 -15.87 -1.40
C ASP A 22 4.93 -14.43 -1.93
N ILE A 23 4.23 -13.55 -1.20
CA ILE A 23 3.91 -12.18 -1.58
C ILE A 23 4.02 -11.29 -0.34
N LEU A 24 4.50 -10.06 -0.55
CA LEU A 24 4.47 -9.02 0.48
C LEU A 24 3.37 -8.00 0.17
N MET A 25 2.67 -7.55 1.20
CA MET A 25 1.62 -6.54 1.07
C MET A 25 1.86 -5.41 2.08
N ILE A 26 1.88 -4.18 1.58
CA ILE A 26 1.82 -2.97 2.42
C ILE A 26 0.38 -2.50 2.37
N ASP A 27 -0.37 -2.78 3.43
CA ASP A 27 -1.78 -2.41 3.55
C ASP A 27 -1.98 -1.24 4.51
N GLY A 28 -3.15 -0.61 4.45
CA GLY A 28 -3.51 0.51 5.32
C GLY A 28 -2.69 1.78 5.05
N ILE A 29 -2.21 1.98 3.82
CA ILE A 29 -1.40 3.14 3.46
C ILE A 29 -2.23 4.42 3.63
N ALA A 30 -1.93 5.17 4.68
CA ALA A 30 -2.52 6.49 4.96
C ALA A 30 -1.71 7.64 4.33
N ASP A 31 -0.43 7.40 4.04
CA ASP A 31 0.50 8.36 3.45
C ASP A 31 1.63 7.66 2.70
N SER A 32 2.18 8.36 1.70
CA SER A 32 3.26 7.80 0.89
C SER A 32 4.63 7.78 1.58
N LEU A 33 4.84 8.49 2.69
CA LEU A 33 6.12 8.46 3.40
C LEU A 33 6.29 7.10 4.10
N ASN A 34 5.30 6.68 4.88
CA ASN A 34 5.28 5.37 5.53
C ASN A 34 5.35 4.23 4.51
N ALA A 35 4.57 4.32 3.42
CA ALA A 35 4.64 3.32 2.35
C ALA A 35 6.03 3.24 1.71
N LYS A 36 6.69 4.38 1.47
CA LYS A 36 8.06 4.41 0.92
C LYS A 36 9.09 3.86 1.90
N ALA A 37 8.93 4.11 3.20
CA ALA A 37 9.80 3.52 4.22
C ALA A 37 9.67 1.99 4.22
N ALA A 38 8.45 1.45 4.16
CA ALA A 38 8.20 0.02 4.03
C ALA A 38 8.79 -0.57 2.74
N ILE A 39 8.64 0.12 1.59
CA ILE A 39 9.26 -0.30 0.32
C ILE A 39 10.79 -0.34 0.44
N SER A 40 11.38 0.70 1.04
CA SER A 40 12.83 0.78 1.26
C SER A 40 13.32 -0.36 2.14
N ALA A 41 12.61 -0.68 3.22
CA ALA A 41 12.93 -1.78 4.11
C ALA A 41 12.89 -3.14 3.39
N ILE A 42 11.90 -3.35 2.52
CA ILE A 42 11.82 -4.57 1.69
C ILE A 42 13.02 -4.64 0.75
N ASP A 43 13.31 -3.56 0.03
CA ASP A 43 14.43 -3.52 -0.92
C ASP A 43 15.79 -3.70 -0.20
N GLU A 44 15.97 -3.12 0.99
CA GLU A 44 17.16 -3.29 1.83
C GLU A 44 17.33 -4.74 2.29
N HIS A 45 16.27 -5.34 2.84
CA HIS A 45 16.31 -6.72 3.32
C HIS A 45 16.72 -7.68 2.19
N PHE A 46 16.05 -7.60 1.04
CA PHE A 46 16.36 -8.47 -0.10
C PHE A 46 17.70 -8.14 -0.78
N GLY A 47 18.09 -6.87 -0.79
CA GLY A 47 19.40 -6.41 -1.25
C GLY A 47 20.54 -7.03 -0.42
N SER A 48 20.40 -7.05 0.91
CA SER A 48 21.39 -7.66 1.81
C SER A 48 21.58 -9.17 1.60
N LEU A 49 20.52 -9.84 1.13
CA LEU A 49 20.53 -11.26 0.80
C LEU A 49 21.01 -11.55 -0.64
N GLY A 50 21.22 -10.53 -1.47
CA GLY A 50 21.49 -10.70 -2.90
C GLY A 50 20.34 -11.36 -3.66
N ARG A 51 19.11 -11.26 -3.16
CA ARG A 51 17.90 -11.89 -3.73
C ARG A 51 16.97 -10.83 -4.32
N LYS A 52 16.15 -11.23 -5.29
CA LYS A 52 15.02 -10.40 -5.71
C LYS A 52 13.89 -10.54 -4.69
N ARG A 53 13.27 -9.43 -4.32
CA ARG A 53 12.06 -9.44 -3.50
C ARG A 53 10.88 -10.10 -4.24
N PRO A 54 9.92 -10.68 -3.52
CA PRO A 54 8.68 -11.20 -4.10
C PRO A 54 7.81 -10.06 -4.69
N PRO A 55 6.75 -10.42 -5.42
CA PRO A 55 5.73 -9.45 -5.85
C PRO A 55 5.19 -8.64 -4.66
N LEU A 56 4.90 -7.37 -4.92
CA LEU A 56 4.42 -6.42 -3.92
C LEU A 56 2.97 -6.03 -4.22
N LEU A 57 2.11 -6.10 -3.22
CA LEU A 57 0.76 -5.55 -3.23
C LEU A 57 0.72 -4.30 -2.34
N LEU A 58 0.00 -3.27 -2.77
CA LEU A 58 -0.14 -2.02 -2.03
C LEU A 58 -1.64 -1.75 -1.81
N GLY A 59 -2.05 -1.52 -0.57
CA GLY A 59 -3.43 -1.19 -0.19
C GLY A 59 -3.49 0.16 0.50
N ALA A 60 -4.26 1.10 -0.05
CA ALA A 60 -4.34 2.46 0.46
C ALA A 60 -5.72 2.80 1.04
N GLN A 61 -5.71 3.41 2.22
CA GLN A 61 -6.94 3.85 2.87
C GLN A 61 -7.36 5.22 2.35
N LEU A 62 -8.60 5.32 1.89
CA LEU A 62 -9.23 6.57 1.52
C LEU A 62 -10.21 7.02 2.60
N GLN A 63 -10.23 8.33 2.83
CA GLN A 63 -11.24 9.01 3.63
C GLN A 63 -12.35 9.59 2.75
N ALA A 64 -13.36 10.18 3.38
CA ALA A 64 -14.39 10.95 2.72
C ALA A 64 -13.77 11.98 1.75
N GLY A 65 -14.24 11.99 0.51
CA GLY A 65 -13.67 12.83 -0.56
C GLY A 65 -12.61 12.14 -1.43
N GLY A 66 -12.32 10.85 -1.21
CA GLY A 66 -11.52 10.03 -2.13
C GLY A 66 -10.02 10.33 -2.10
N ARG A 67 -9.53 10.84 -0.96
CA ARG A 67 -8.12 11.16 -0.71
C ARG A 67 -7.58 10.29 0.42
N THR A 68 -6.26 10.09 0.43
CA THR A 68 -5.60 9.50 1.60
C THR A 68 -5.77 10.42 2.82
N PRO A 69 -5.65 9.91 4.07
CA PRO A 69 -5.59 10.72 5.28
C PRO A 69 -4.57 11.87 5.24
N SER A 70 -3.45 11.68 4.54
CA SER A 70 -2.43 12.72 4.29
C SER A 70 -2.78 13.70 3.15
N GLY A 71 -3.97 13.59 2.55
CA GLY A 71 -4.51 14.52 1.56
C GLY A 71 -4.15 14.23 0.11
N GLN A 72 -3.45 13.12 -0.19
CA GLN A 72 -3.09 12.77 -1.56
C GLN A 72 -4.30 12.30 -2.37
N SER A 73 -4.38 12.73 -3.63
CA SER A 73 -5.29 12.09 -4.60
C SER A 73 -4.78 10.70 -4.97
N VAL A 74 -5.67 9.87 -5.52
CA VAL A 74 -5.30 8.54 -6.06
C VAL A 74 -4.17 8.65 -7.09
N GLU A 75 -4.23 9.61 -8.01
CA GLU A 75 -3.19 9.85 -8.99
C GLU A 75 -1.83 10.19 -8.34
N ALA A 76 -1.83 11.12 -7.37
CA ALA A 76 -0.62 11.50 -6.67
C ALA A 76 0.01 10.33 -5.92
N LEU A 77 -0.82 9.47 -5.33
CA LEU A 77 -0.39 8.24 -4.67
C LEU A 77 0.23 7.26 -5.68
N CYS A 78 -0.46 6.99 -6.80
CA CYS A 78 0.04 6.12 -7.88
C CYS A 78 1.41 6.57 -8.40
N ILE A 79 1.57 7.88 -8.64
CA ILE A 79 2.85 8.46 -9.08
C ILE A 79 3.92 8.28 -8.00
N SER A 80 3.57 8.57 -6.73
CA SER A 80 4.50 8.50 -5.60
C SER A 80 5.05 7.09 -5.38
N LEU A 81 4.23 6.06 -5.61
CA LEU A 81 4.58 4.65 -5.37
C LEU A 81 4.98 3.88 -6.63
N ARG A 82 4.96 4.51 -7.82
CA ARG A 82 5.28 3.88 -9.11
C ARG A 82 6.65 3.20 -9.14
N HIS A 83 7.63 3.78 -8.46
CA HIS A 83 9.00 3.27 -8.37
C HIS A 83 9.07 1.84 -7.80
N ALA A 84 8.12 1.47 -6.94
CA ALA A 84 8.03 0.14 -6.35
C ALA A 84 7.51 -0.93 -7.32
N ARG A 85 7.05 -0.56 -8.52
CA ARG A 85 6.50 -1.50 -9.54
C ARG A 85 5.58 -2.55 -8.92
N PRO A 86 4.54 -2.14 -8.16
CA PRO A 86 3.68 -3.09 -7.48
C PRO A 86 2.94 -3.97 -8.50
N LEU A 87 2.73 -5.23 -8.15
CA LEU A 87 1.90 -6.14 -8.93
C LEU A 87 0.43 -5.70 -8.90
N SER A 88 -0.01 -5.22 -7.73
CA SER A 88 -1.34 -4.66 -7.52
C SER A 88 -1.28 -3.41 -6.67
N LEU A 89 -2.11 -2.44 -7.00
CA LEU A 89 -2.45 -1.30 -6.13
C LEU A 89 -3.96 -1.34 -5.85
N GLY A 90 -4.36 -1.16 -4.60
CA GLY A 90 -5.74 -1.23 -4.19
C GLY A 90 -6.19 -0.09 -3.29
N LEU A 91 -7.50 0.11 -3.23
CA LEU A 91 -8.14 1.15 -2.42
C LEU A 91 -9.11 0.54 -1.41
N CYS A 92 -8.98 0.98 -0.17
CA CYS A 92 -9.83 0.62 0.95
C CYS A 92 -10.60 1.86 1.41
N SER A 93 -11.86 1.70 1.82
CA SER A 93 -12.65 2.79 2.41
C SER A 93 -13.70 2.23 3.37
N THR A 94 -14.45 3.12 4.02
CA THR A 94 -15.51 2.75 4.97
C THR A 94 -16.69 2.04 4.31
N GLY A 95 -16.93 2.30 3.02
CA GLY A 95 -17.99 1.68 2.23
C GLY A 95 -17.62 1.56 0.76
N ALA A 96 -18.52 0.95 -0.01
CA ALA A 96 -18.32 0.72 -1.45
C ALA A 96 -18.60 1.97 -2.29
N VAL A 97 -19.51 2.83 -1.83
CA VAL A 97 -19.90 4.06 -2.54
C VAL A 97 -18.72 5.00 -2.69
N GLU A 98 -17.90 5.14 -1.64
CA GLU A 98 -16.72 6.01 -1.61
C GLU A 98 -15.64 5.56 -2.59
N LEU A 99 -15.60 4.26 -2.93
CA LEU A 99 -14.61 3.69 -3.85
C LEU A 99 -15.00 3.83 -5.33
N LYS A 100 -16.25 4.21 -5.64
CA LYS A 100 -16.75 4.22 -7.02
C LYS A 100 -15.94 5.13 -7.94
N ALA A 101 -15.83 6.43 -7.62
CA ALA A 101 -15.04 7.35 -8.44
C ALA A 101 -13.51 7.11 -8.33
N PRO A 102 -12.94 6.88 -7.12
CA PRO A 102 -11.52 6.55 -6.97
C PRO A 102 -11.06 5.30 -7.75
N SER A 103 -11.91 4.27 -7.88
CA SER A 103 -11.56 3.05 -8.61
C SER A 103 -11.28 3.29 -10.10
N ALA A 104 -12.04 4.18 -10.75
CA ALA A 104 -11.81 4.57 -12.13
C ALA A 104 -10.49 5.34 -12.29
N ALA A 105 -10.20 6.24 -11.34
CA ALA A 105 -8.93 6.96 -11.31
C ALA A 105 -7.75 6.00 -11.12
N LEU A 106 -7.86 5.03 -10.21
CA LEU A 106 -6.86 3.99 -10.02
C LEU A 106 -6.59 3.21 -11.32
N ALA A 107 -7.65 2.71 -11.97
CA ALA A 107 -7.55 1.91 -13.19
C ALA A 107 -6.90 2.69 -14.35
N SER A 108 -7.09 4.01 -14.42
CA SER A 108 -6.43 4.86 -15.43
C SER A 108 -4.95 5.11 -15.18
N GLN A 109 -4.50 4.99 -13.91
CA GLN A 109 -3.15 5.41 -13.48
C GLN A 109 -2.20 4.24 -13.22
N HIS A 110 -2.73 3.04 -12.99
CA HIS A 110 -1.96 1.83 -12.70
C HIS A 110 -2.21 0.76 -13.75
N ALA A 111 -1.14 0.29 -14.41
CA ALA A 111 -1.21 -0.71 -15.45
C ALA A 111 -1.29 -2.16 -14.94
N GLY A 112 -1.07 -2.38 -13.63
CA GLY A 112 -1.16 -3.70 -13.00
C GLY A 112 -2.56 -4.00 -12.48
N TRP A 113 -2.65 -4.96 -11.56
CA TRP A 113 -3.92 -5.36 -10.96
C TRP A 113 -4.47 -4.25 -10.06
N CYS A 114 -5.78 -4.03 -10.10
CA CYS A 114 -6.46 -3.03 -9.27
C CYS A 114 -7.35 -3.73 -8.25
N GLY A 115 -7.09 -3.52 -6.96
CA GLY A 115 -7.87 -4.10 -5.85
C GLY A 115 -8.83 -3.10 -5.22
N LEU A 116 -9.97 -3.56 -4.72
CA LEU A 116 -10.91 -2.74 -3.94
C LEU A 116 -11.33 -3.50 -2.69
N CYS A 117 -11.27 -2.85 -1.53
CA CYS A 117 -11.70 -3.41 -0.25
C CYS A 117 -12.69 -2.44 0.41
N PRO A 118 -13.99 -2.59 0.11
CA PRO A 118 -15.02 -1.80 0.78
C PRO A 118 -15.21 -2.29 2.21
N GLY A 119 -15.30 -1.36 3.16
CA GLY A 119 -15.83 -1.64 4.49
C GLY A 119 -17.32 -1.99 4.43
N VAL A 120 -17.85 -2.47 5.57
CA VAL A 120 -19.28 -2.79 5.70
C VAL A 120 -20.03 -1.50 6.00
N GLU A 121 -20.91 -1.08 5.08
CA GLU A 121 -21.81 0.07 5.29
C GLU A 121 -22.65 -0.14 6.56
N GLY A 122 -22.67 0.87 7.45
CA GLY A 122 -23.61 0.91 8.57
C GLY A 122 -23.23 0.10 9.83
N LYS A 123 -21.96 -0.30 10.01
CA LYS A 123 -21.49 -0.59 11.37
C LYS A 123 -21.23 0.73 12.09
N ASP A 124 -22.19 1.16 12.89
CA ASP A 124 -21.89 2.04 14.02
C ASP A 124 -20.69 1.46 14.78
N PRO A 125 -19.74 2.30 15.23
CA PRO A 125 -18.72 1.83 16.14
C PRO A 125 -19.43 1.43 17.44
N GLU A 126 -19.49 0.13 17.74
CA GLU A 126 -19.78 -0.36 19.10
C GLU A 126 -18.77 0.18 20.11
#